data_AF-A0A6P0JW31-F1
#
_entry.id   AF-A0A6P0JW31-F1
#
_cell.length_a   1.000
_cell.length_b   1.000
_cell.length_c   1.000
_cell.angle_alpha   90.00
_cell.angle_beta   90.00
_cell.angle_gamma   90.00
#
_symmetry.space_group_name_H-M   'P 1'
#
loop_
_entity.id
_entity.type
_entity.pdbx_description
1 polymer ?
#
loop_
_entity_poly.entity_id
_entity_poly.type
_entity_poly.pdbx_seq_one_letter_code
_entity_poly.pdbx_strand_id
1 'polypeptide(L)'
;MSRLQSTSVEALKTIALSAVLAVGIRQFVAEARYIPSESMLPTLEVNDRLMIEKISYRFHDPQRGDIVVFNPTEALEQRNFRDAFIKRVVGLPGETVSLKAGKVYIDGEPLEEDYIAEKGETGVDVCQLQQDTPYLSETVTIP
;
A
#
# COMPACT_ATOMS: atom_id res chain seq x y z
N MET A 1 -17.42 51.78 12.14
CA MET A 1 -16.27 50.97 11.68
C MET A 1 -16.00 49.72 12.53
N SER A 2 -16.72 49.49 13.65
CA SER A 2 -16.52 48.32 14.53
C SER A 2 -17.12 46.99 14.05
N ARG A 3 -18.24 47.01 13.30
CA ARG A 3 -18.87 45.78 12.75
C ARG A 3 -18.07 45.11 11.63
N LEU A 4 -17.30 45.88 10.87
CA LEU A 4 -16.45 45.33 9.80
C LEU A 4 -15.23 44.61 10.40
N GLN A 5 -14.68 45.10 11.51
CA GLN A 5 -13.58 44.43 12.22
C GLN A 5 -14.00 43.08 12.80
N SER A 6 -15.19 42.98 13.40
CA SER A 6 -15.69 41.68 13.90
C SER A 6 -15.94 40.69 12.76
N THR A 7 -16.49 41.16 11.63
CA THR A 7 -16.78 40.29 10.48
C THR A 7 -15.51 39.71 9.87
N SER A 8 -14.44 40.51 9.72
CA SER A 8 -13.15 40.01 9.22
C SER A 8 -12.47 39.03 10.19
N VAL A 9 -12.61 39.24 11.50
CA VAL A 9 -12.05 38.32 12.52
C VAL A 9 -12.81 37.00 12.53
N GLU A 10 -14.13 37.01 12.47
CA GLU A 10 -14.95 35.78 12.38
C GLU A 10 -14.69 35.02 11.07
N ALA A 11 -14.54 35.74 9.95
CA ALA A 11 -14.17 35.14 8.67
C ALA A 11 -12.78 34.49 8.73
N LEU A 12 -11.78 35.19 9.29
CA LEU A 12 -10.43 34.65 9.45
C LEU A 12 -10.42 33.41 10.34
N LYS A 13 -11.16 33.43 11.46
CA LYS A 13 -11.28 32.29 12.37
C LYS A 13 -11.90 31.07 11.69
N THR A 14 -12.95 31.29 10.89
CA THR A 14 -13.61 30.22 10.13
C THR A 14 -12.66 29.64 9.08
N ILE A 15 -11.99 30.50 8.29
CA ILE A 15 -11.02 30.07 7.28
C ILE A 15 -9.86 29.30 7.92
N ALA A 16 -9.33 29.81 9.04
CA ALA A 16 -8.25 29.15 9.76
C ALA A 16 -8.69 27.76 10.28
N LEU A 17 -9.88 27.66 10.88
CA LEU A 17 -10.43 26.39 11.35
C LEU A 17 -10.62 25.40 10.19
N SER A 18 -11.20 25.84 9.07
CA SER A 18 -11.38 25.00 7.88
C SER A 18 -10.05 24.55 7.29
N ALA A 19 -9.04 25.41 7.24
CA ALA A 19 -7.71 25.07 6.76
C ALA A 19 -7.02 24.03 7.67
N VAL A 20 -7.08 24.22 8.99
CA VAL A 20 -6.54 23.26 9.97
C VAL A 20 -7.23 21.92 9.84
N LEU A 21 -8.57 21.91 9.73
CA LEU A 21 -9.35 20.69 9.56
C LEU A 21 -9.03 19.99 8.24
N ALA A 22 -8.92 20.72 7.13
CA ALA A 22 -8.54 20.17 5.83
C ALA A 22 -7.12 19.56 5.85
N VAL A 23 -6.14 20.24 6.45
CA VAL A 23 -4.78 19.72 6.62
C VAL A 23 -4.78 18.49 7.53
N GLY A 24 -5.53 18.52 8.64
CA GLY A 24 -5.68 17.40 9.55
C GLY A 24 -6.27 16.16 8.86
N ILE A 25 -7.35 16.33 8.10
CA ILE A 25 -7.96 15.22 7.34
C ILE A 25 -6.96 14.66 6.33
N ARG A 26 -6.29 15.51 5.55
CA ARG A 26 -5.35 15.05 4.52
C ARG A 26 -4.14 14.33 5.12
N GLN A 27 -3.67 14.78 6.29
CA GLN A 27 -2.51 14.20 6.95
C GLN A 27 -2.85 12.88 7.64
N PHE A 28 -4.01 12.79 8.32
CA PHE A 28 -4.30 11.72 9.26
C PHE A 28 -5.43 10.76 8.86
N VAL A 29 -6.34 11.18 7.98
CA VAL A 29 -7.57 10.42 7.68
C VAL A 29 -7.48 9.75 6.32
N ALA A 30 -7.33 10.55 5.26
CA ALA A 30 -7.40 10.04 3.90
C ALA A 30 -6.50 10.80 2.93
N GLU A 31 -5.94 10.08 1.96
CA GLU A 31 -5.10 10.64 0.91
C GLU A 31 -5.49 10.11 -0.47
N ALA A 32 -5.73 11.02 -1.42
CA ALA A 32 -5.97 10.64 -2.80
C ALA A 32 -4.64 10.40 -3.54
N ARG A 33 -4.50 9.24 -4.18
CA ARG A 33 -3.34 8.85 -4.99
C ARG A 33 -3.78 8.28 -6.34
N TYR A 34 -2.88 8.30 -7.32
CA TYR A 34 -3.06 7.60 -8.58
C TYR A 34 -2.10 6.40 -8.69
N ILE A 35 -2.45 5.41 -9.51
CA ILE A 35 -1.62 4.22 -9.76
C ILE A 35 -0.65 4.45 -10.92
N PRO A 36 0.68 4.46 -10.69
CA PRO A 36 1.67 4.71 -11.76
C PRO A 36 2.17 3.43 -12.43
N SER A 37 1.81 2.23 -11.95
CA SER A 37 2.44 0.97 -12.36
C SER A 37 1.43 -0.15 -12.61
N GLU A 38 1.80 -1.08 -13.48
CA GLU A 38 1.01 -2.27 -13.85
C GLU A 38 1.09 -3.42 -12.82
N SER A 39 1.87 -3.27 -11.75
CA SER A 39 2.18 -4.36 -10.81
C SER A 39 1.01 -4.88 -9.97
N MET A 40 -0.15 -4.25 -10.07
CA MET A 40 -1.39 -4.62 -9.37
C MET A 40 -2.49 -5.04 -10.34
N LEU A 41 -2.19 -5.21 -11.64
CA LEU A 41 -3.14 -5.76 -12.59
C LEU A 41 -3.51 -7.21 -12.22
N PRO A 42 -4.76 -7.66 -12.47
CA PRO A 42 -5.88 -6.89 -13.02
C PRO A 42 -6.66 -6.10 -11.95
N THR A 43 -6.26 -6.15 -10.68
CA THR A 43 -7.01 -5.54 -9.57
C THR A 43 -7.04 -4.01 -9.66
N LEU A 44 -5.92 -3.38 -10.01
CA LEU A 44 -5.78 -1.93 -10.15
C LEU A 44 -5.11 -1.59 -11.48
N GLU A 45 -5.72 -0.71 -12.25
CA GLU A 45 -5.24 -0.28 -13.56
C GLU A 45 -4.38 0.99 -13.47
N VAL A 46 -3.51 1.20 -14.47
CA VAL A 46 -2.69 2.40 -14.55
C VAL A 46 -3.59 3.63 -14.71
N ASN A 47 -3.32 4.67 -13.91
CA ASN A 47 -4.11 5.90 -13.76
C ASN A 47 -5.39 5.80 -12.91
N ASP A 48 -5.67 4.65 -12.29
CA ASP A 48 -6.74 4.57 -11.28
C ASP A 48 -6.51 5.59 -10.17
N ARG A 49 -7.60 6.20 -9.68
CA ARG A 49 -7.57 7.18 -8.58
C ARG A 49 -8.17 6.57 -7.34
N LEU A 50 -7.34 6.38 -6.32
CA LEU A 50 -7.72 5.75 -5.06
C LEU A 50 -7.77 6.77 -3.94
N MET A 51 -8.72 6.59 -3.02
CA MET A 51 -8.74 7.25 -1.72
C MET A 51 -8.19 6.27 -0.68
N ILE A 52 -7.00 6.55 -0.15
CA ILE A 52 -6.31 5.71 0.82
C ILE A 52 -6.76 6.10 2.22
N GLU A 53 -7.22 5.13 2.97
CA GLU A 53 -7.59 5.23 4.38
C GLU A 53 -6.34 5.03 5.27
N LYS A 54 -6.16 5.84 6.33
CA LYS A 54 -4.94 5.87 7.17
C LYS A 54 -5.15 5.54 8.66
N ILE A 55 -6.40 5.34 9.07
CA ILE A 55 -6.83 5.18 10.47
C ILE A 55 -6.98 3.72 10.84
N SER A 56 -7.45 2.84 9.94
CA SER A 56 -7.75 1.43 10.22
C SER A 56 -6.58 0.70 10.89
N TYR A 57 -5.37 0.86 10.34
CA TYR A 57 -4.15 0.25 10.88
C TYR A 57 -3.63 0.85 12.19
N ARG A 58 -4.31 1.85 12.75
CA ARG A 58 -4.05 2.31 14.13
C ARG A 58 -4.83 1.51 15.16
N PHE A 59 -5.84 0.77 14.72
CA PHE A 59 -6.78 0.05 15.59
C PHE A 59 -6.76 -1.46 15.38
N HIS A 60 -6.30 -1.93 14.23
CA HIS A 60 -6.10 -3.36 13.97
C HIS A 60 -4.85 -3.60 13.12
N ASP A 61 -4.33 -4.83 13.19
CA ASP A 61 -3.22 -5.25 12.36
C ASP A 61 -3.64 -5.51 10.91
N PRO A 62 -2.70 -5.49 9.95
CA PRO A 62 -2.93 -5.94 8.58
C PRO A 62 -3.47 -7.36 8.50
N GLN A 63 -4.44 -7.57 7.62
CA GLN A 63 -5.01 -8.89 7.34
C GLN A 63 -4.54 -9.41 6.00
N ARG A 64 -4.50 -10.74 5.85
CA ARG A 64 -4.18 -11.35 4.56
C ARG A 64 -5.20 -10.89 3.52
N GLY A 65 -4.71 -10.51 2.34
CA GLY A 65 -5.52 -10.02 1.24
C GLY A 65 -5.70 -8.51 1.22
N ASP A 66 -5.36 -7.79 2.30
CA ASP A 66 -5.38 -6.33 2.32
C ASP A 66 -4.49 -5.75 1.22
N ILE A 67 -4.95 -4.67 0.58
CA ILE A 67 -4.12 -3.86 -0.32
C ILE A 67 -3.61 -2.66 0.46
N VAL A 68 -2.32 -2.66 0.74
CA VAL A 68 -1.67 -1.70 1.62
C VAL A 68 -0.78 -0.74 0.83
N VAL A 69 -0.66 0.48 1.37
CA VAL A 69 0.29 1.48 0.89
C VAL A 69 1.38 1.67 1.93
N PHE A 70 2.64 1.49 1.55
CA PHE A 70 3.77 1.62 2.46
C PHE A 70 4.93 2.35 1.81
N ASN A 71 5.74 3.00 2.65
CA ASN A 71 6.97 3.66 2.19
C ASN A 71 8.06 2.61 1.92
N PRO A 72 9.00 2.89 1.00
CA PRO A 72 10.15 2.01 0.78
C PRO A 72 10.86 1.66 2.10
N THR A 73 11.32 0.42 2.21
CA THR A 73 12.26 0.03 3.27
C THR A 73 13.63 0.64 3.01
N GLU A 74 14.50 0.71 4.02
CA GLU A 74 15.86 1.26 3.87
C GLU A 74 16.64 0.61 2.71
N ALA A 75 16.45 -0.70 2.50
CA ALA A 75 17.08 -1.43 1.40
C ALA A 75 16.58 -0.98 0.01
N LEU A 76 15.30 -0.61 -0.10
CA LEU A 76 14.73 -0.05 -1.33
C LEU A 76 15.15 1.40 -1.55
N GLU A 77 15.25 2.19 -0.48
CA GLU A 77 15.73 3.57 -0.56
C GLU A 77 17.18 3.64 -1.07
N GLN A 78 18.05 2.73 -0.62
CA GLN A 78 19.44 2.62 -1.11
C GLN A 78 19.51 2.32 -2.62
N ARG A 79 18.48 1.67 -3.16
CA ARG A 79 18.32 1.39 -4.60
C ARG A 79 17.61 2.53 -5.35
N ASN A 80 17.48 3.69 -4.72
CA ASN A 80 16.84 4.89 -5.26
C ASN A 80 15.33 4.77 -5.51
N PHE A 81 14.65 3.86 -4.81
CA PHE A 81 13.18 3.86 -4.75
C PHE A 81 12.71 4.80 -3.65
N ARG A 82 11.95 5.83 -4.02
CA ARG A 82 11.47 6.88 -3.10
C ARG A 82 9.96 6.99 -3.02
N ASP A 83 9.26 6.41 -3.97
CA ASP A 83 7.81 6.46 -4.04
C ASP A 83 7.18 5.37 -3.16
N ALA A 84 5.99 5.65 -2.64
CA ALA A 84 5.22 4.68 -1.89
C ALA A 84 4.78 3.52 -2.79
N PHE A 85 4.79 2.32 -2.24
CA PHE A 85 4.37 1.09 -2.91
C PHE A 85 2.94 0.73 -2.54
N ILE A 86 2.23 0.15 -3.51
CA ILE A 86 0.90 -0.41 -3.32
C ILE A 86 1.00 -1.89 -3.64
N LYS A 87 0.76 -2.73 -2.62
CA LYS A 87 0.89 -4.20 -2.72
C LYS A 87 -0.19 -4.89 -1.90
N ARG A 88 -0.42 -6.17 -2.21
CA ARG A 88 -1.31 -7.04 -1.43
C ARG A 88 -0.53 -7.77 -0.33
N VAL A 89 -1.12 -7.86 0.86
CA VAL A 89 -0.58 -8.67 1.98
C VAL A 89 -0.81 -10.14 1.67
N VAL A 90 0.27 -10.89 1.46
CA VAL A 90 0.23 -12.33 1.14
C VAL A 90 0.53 -13.20 2.35
N GLY A 91 1.52 -12.86 3.17
CA GLY A 91 1.90 -13.58 4.39
C GLY A 91 1.82 -12.68 5.63
N LEU A 92 1.49 -13.27 6.78
CA LEU A 92 1.41 -12.62 8.08
C LEU A 92 2.56 -13.06 9.01
N PRO A 93 2.90 -12.29 10.06
CA PRO A 93 3.95 -12.64 11.01
C PRO A 93 3.80 -14.05 11.59
N GLY A 94 4.89 -14.80 11.63
CA GLY A 94 4.93 -16.19 12.11
C GLY A 94 4.58 -17.25 11.07
N GLU A 95 4.10 -16.86 9.89
CA GLU A 95 3.74 -17.80 8.83
C GLU A 95 4.91 -18.15 7.93
N THR A 96 4.83 -19.34 7.35
CA THR A 96 5.80 -19.83 6.39
C THR A 96 5.25 -19.73 4.97
N VAL A 97 5.88 -18.92 4.13
CA VAL A 97 5.47 -18.68 2.75
C VAL A 97 6.40 -19.43 1.80
N SER A 98 5.84 -20.16 0.84
CA SER A 98 6.63 -20.80 -0.24
C SER A 98 5.90 -20.73 -1.57
N LEU A 99 6.66 -20.78 -2.66
CA LEU A 99 6.14 -20.77 -4.03
C LEU A 99 6.55 -22.06 -4.73
N LYS A 100 5.58 -22.86 -5.18
CA LYS A 100 5.84 -24.15 -5.86
C LYS A 100 4.94 -24.27 -7.08
N ALA A 101 5.54 -24.56 -8.23
CA ALA A 101 4.82 -24.74 -9.50
C ALA A 101 3.78 -23.62 -9.77
N GLY A 102 4.19 -22.36 -9.57
CA GLY A 102 3.34 -21.20 -9.84
C GLY A 102 2.28 -20.90 -8.78
N LYS A 103 2.25 -21.61 -7.64
CA LYS A 103 1.25 -21.42 -6.57
C LYS A 103 1.89 -21.06 -5.24
N VAL A 104 1.29 -20.08 -4.56
CA VAL A 104 1.70 -19.67 -3.22
C VAL A 104 1.14 -20.65 -2.19
N TYR A 105 1.94 -20.98 -1.18
CA TYR A 105 1.57 -21.82 -0.04
C TYR A 105 1.85 -21.07 1.25
N ILE A 106 0.92 -21.13 2.20
CA ILE A 106 1.02 -20.61 3.56
C ILE A 106 0.97 -21.78 4.52
N ASP A 107 2.02 -21.96 5.32
CA ASP A 107 2.18 -23.08 6.27
C ASP A 107 1.98 -24.46 5.62
N GLY A 108 2.30 -24.56 4.33
CA GLY A 108 2.18 -25.80 3.54
C GLY A 108 0.83 -25.99 2.83
N GLU A 109 -0.17 -25.17 3.14
CA GLU A 109 -1.48 -25.19 2.47
C GLU A 109 -1.52 -24.21 1.29
N PRO A 110 -2.13 -24.56 0.15
CA PRO A 110 -2.21 -23.67 -1.01
C PRO A 110 -3.09 -22.45 -0.69
N LEU A 111 -2.61 -21.26 -1.04
CA LEU A 111 -3.39 -20.03 -0.96
C LEU A 111 -4.36 -19.95 -2.14
N GLU A 112 -5.62 -19.61 -1.86
CA GLU A 112 -6.61 -19.28 -2.89
C GLU A 112 -6.40 -17.83 -3.34
N GLU A 113 -6.14 -17.64 -4.64
CA GLU A 113 -5.73 -16.36 -5.22
C GLU A 113 -6.69 -15.92 -6.34
N ASP A 114 -7.98 -15.71 -6.00
CA ASP A 114 -9.02 -15.27 -6.95
C ASP A 114 -8.72 -13.93 -7.65
N TYR A 115 -7.76 -13.17 -7.12
CA TYR A 115 -7.30 -11.90 -7.65
C TYR A 115 -6.27 -12.04 -8.79
N ILE A 116 -5.76 -13.24 -9.03
CA ILE A 116 -4.92 -13.54 -10.19
C ILE A 116 -5.84 -13.92 -11.35
N ALA A 117 -5.65 -13.32 -12.52
CA ALA A 117 -6.44 -13.66 -13.70
C ALA A 117 -6.37 -15.17 -13.96
N GLU A 118 -7.51 -15.84 -14.14
CA GLU A 118 -7.59 -17.29 -14.39
C GLU A 118 -6.65 -17.66 -15.56
N LYS A 119 -5.56 -18.38 -15.22
CA LYS A 119 -4.42 -18.85 -16.05
C LYS A 119 -3.08 -18.13 -15.87
N GLY A 120 -2.94 -17.19 -14.93
CA GLY A 120 -1.62 -16.70 -14.51
C GLY A 120 -0.94 -17.71 -13.58
N GLU A 121 0.27 -18.17 -13.92
CA GLU A 121 1.15 -18.83 -12.94
C GLU A 121 1.95 -17.75 -12.21
N THR A 122 2.04 -17.82 -10.87
CA THR A 122 2.92 -16.93 -10.10
C THR A 122 4.37 -17.34 -10.35
N GLY A 123 4.97 -16.72 -11.36
CA GLY A 123 6.34 -16.96 -11.76
C GLY A 123 7.33 -16.25 -10.86
N VAL A 124 8.48 -16.90 -10.66
CA VAL A 124 9.68 -16.19 -10.23
C VAL A 124 10.45 -15.81 -11.48
N ASP A 125 10.01 -14.74 -12.14
CA ASP A 125 10.78 -14.21 -13.27
C ASP A 125 12.05 -13.57 -12.71
N VAL A 126 13.15 -14.32 -12.83
CA VAL A 126 14.48 -13.80 -12.52
C VAL A 126 14.77 -12.73 -13.57
N CYS A 127 14.71 -11.46 -13.16
CA CYS A 127 15.40 -10.41 -13.91
C CYS A 127 16.87 -10.80 -14.00
N GLN A 128 17.28 -11.38 -15.13
CA GLN A 128 18.67 -11.82 -15.36
C GLN A 128 19.70 -10.67 -15.30
N LEU A 129 19.21 -9.44 -15.16
CA LEU A 129 20.00 -8.22 -14.96
C LEU A 129 20.38 -7.96 -13.49
N GLN A 130 19.77 -8.64 -12.52
CA GLN A 130 20.11 -8.50 -11.10
C GLN A 130 20.55 -9.83 -10.50
N GLN A 131 21.70 -9.80 -9.81
CA GLN A 131 22.31 -10.92 -9.10
C GLN A 131 21.59 -11.28 -7.79
N ASP A 132 20.30 -10.94 -7.66
CA ASP A 132 19.52 -11.19 -6.45
C ASP A 132 18.70 -12.46 -6.63
N THR A 133 18.88 -13.42 -5.74
CA THR A 133 17.95 -14.56 -5.65
C THR A 133 16.58 -14.05 -5.23
N PRO A 134 15.51 -14.40 -5.96
CA PRO A 134 14.16 -13.96 -5.64
C PRO A 134 13.76 -14.35 -4.21
N TYR A 135 13.05 -13.47 -3.52
CA TYR A 135 12.76 -13.64 -2.08
C TYR A 135 12.05 -14.96 -1.75
N LEU A 136 11.20 -15.47 -2.65
CA LEU A 136 10.48 -16.74 -2.51
C LEU A 136 11.11 -17.88 -3.33
N SER A 137 12.41 -17.81 -3.64
CA SER A 137 13.13 -18.97 -4.22
C SER A 137 13.26 -20.12 -3.23
N GLU A 138 13.18 -19.82 -1.94
CA GLU A 138 13.13 -20.78 -0.84
C GLU A 138 11.92 -20.49 0.05
N THR A 139 11.61 -21.42 0.93
CA THR A 139 10.58 -21.23 1.95
C THR A 139 11.04 -20.20 2.98
N VAL A 140 10.26 -19.15 3.20
CA VAL A 140 10.61 -18.05 4.11
C VAL A 140 9.57 -17.93 5.23
N THR A 141 10.04 -17.79 6.48
CA THR A 141 9.18 -17.43 7.61
C THR A 141 9.11 -15.92 7.74
N ILE A 142 7.89 -15.38 7.79
CA ILE A 142 7.65 -13.96 7.95
C ILE A 142 7.91 -13.57 9.41
N PRO A 143 8.79 -12.57 9.66
CA PRO A 143 9.13 -12.15 11.02
C PRO A 143 7.97 -11.47 11.76
#